data_AF-A0A9J6QX86-F1
#
_entry.id   AF-A0A9J6QX86-F1
#
_cell.length_a   1.000
_cell.length_b   1.000
_cell.length_c   1.000
_cell.angle_alpha   90.00
_cell.angle_beta   90.00
_cell.angle_gamma   90.00
#
_symmetry.space_group_name_H-M   'P 1'
#
loop_
_entity.id
_entity.type
_entity.pdbx_description
1 polymer ?
#
loop_
_entity_poly.entity_id
_entity_poly.type
_entity_poly.pdbx_seq_one_letter_code
_entity_poly.pdbx_strand_id
1 'polypeptide(L)' 'MTVEEFEERIFDVINESDEICINDLESFDKNGGLAVTVADGSRFVVKCFSVEPRV' A
#
# COMPACT_ATOMS: atom_id res chain seq x y z
N MET A 1 -11.71 3.37 -11.46
CA MET A 1 -10.89 2.99 -10.31
C MET A 1 -10.57 4.24 -9.56
N THR A 2 -11.18 4.42 -8.40
CA THR A 2 -10.84 5.47 -7.45
C THR A 2 -9.50 5.15 -6.78
N VAL A 3 -8.95 6.11 -6.03
CA VAL A 3 -7.73 5.88 -5.24
C VAL A 3 -7.98 4.80 -4.18
N GLU A 4 -9.14 4.83 -3.53
CA GLU A 4 -9.56 3.85 -2.51
C GLU A 4 -9.64 2.43 -3.09
N GLU A 5 -10.29 2.26 -4.25
CA GLU A 5 -10.37 0.94 -4.93
C GLU A 5 -8.99 0.39 -5.34
N PHE A 6 -8.03 1.28 -5.62
CA PHE A 6 -6.67 0.88 -5.94
C PHE A 6 -5.87 0.50 -4.69
N GLU A 7 -6.05 1.23 -3.59
CA GLU A 7 -5.44 0.91 -2.30
C GLU A 7 -5.86 -0.46 -1.78
N GLU A 8 -7.16 -0.79 -1.81
CA GLU A 8 -7.66 -2.11 -1.41
C GLU A 8 -7.07 -3.23 -2.27
N ARG A 9 -7.01 -3.04 -3.60
CA ARG A 9 -6.42 -4.04 -4.50
C ARG A 9 -4.92 -4.24 -4.29
N ILE A 10 -4.18 -3.17 -4.03
CA ILE A 10 -2.75 -3.28 -3.70
C ILE A 10 -2.58 -4.01 -2.36
N PHE A 11 -3.43 -3.72 -1.37
CA PHE A 11 -3.42 -4.40 -0.08
C PHE A 11 -3.57 -5.92 -0.29
N ASP A 12 -4.59 -6.34 -1.05
CA ASP A 12 -4.84 -7.75 -1.34
C ASP A 12 -3.66 -8.41 -2.05
N VAL A 13 -3.16 -7.79 -3.13
CA VAL A 13 -2.03 -8.34 -3.92
C VAL A 13 -0.78 -8.52 -3.07
N ILE A 14 -0.49 -7.54 -2.21
CA ILE A 14 0.68 -7.59 -1.34
C ILE A 14 0.49 -8.68 -0.27
N ASN A 15 -0.70 -8.79 0.31
CA ASN A 15 -1.01 -9.78 1.33
C ASN A 15 -1.03 -11.22 0.80
N GLU A 16 -1.39 -11.41 -0.48
CA GLU A 16 -1.34 -12.71 -1.17
C GLU A 16 0.05 -13.04 -1.74
N SER A 17 1.02 -12.14 -1.65
CA SER A 17 2.36 -12.37 -2.19
C SER A 17 3.21 -13.23 -1.23
N ASP A 18 3.40 -14.51 -1.56
CA ASP A 18 4.33 -15.40 -0.87
C ASP A 18 5.82 -15.00 -1.07
N GLU A 19 6.12 -14.12 -2.02
CA GLU A 19 7.49 -13.71 -2.35
C GLU A 19 8.07 -12.70 -1.35
N ILE A 20 7.20 -11.88 -0.74
CA ILE A 20 7.59 -10.88 0.26
C ILE A 20 7.19 -11.46 1.61
N CYS A 21 8.15 -11.75 2.49
CA CYS A 21 7.84 -12.22 3.84
C CYS A 21 7.24 -11.08 4.65
N ILE A 22 5.96 -10.77 4.46
CA ILE A 22 5.28 -9.69 5.15
C ILE A 22 4.96 -10.13 6.57
N ASN A 23 5.32 -9.27 7.51
CA ASN A 23 5.06 -9.47 8.92
C ASN A 23 3.86 -8.65 9.39
N ASP A 24 3.68 -7.45 8.83
CA ASP A 24 2.58 -6.56 9.20
C ASP A 24 2.23 -5.59 8.08
N LEU A 25 0.97 -5.19 7.99
CA LEU A 25 0.44 -4.35 6.93
C LEU A 25 -0.61 -3.38 7.50
N GLU A 26 -0.37 -2.08 7.33
CA GLU A 26 -1.12 -1.00 8.01
C GLU A 26 -1.62 0.02 6.98
N SER A 27 -2.94 0.22 6.89
CA SER A 27 -3.53 1.27 6.06
C SER A 27 -3.67 2.59 6.84
N PHE A 28 -3.35 3.70 6.20
CA PHE A 28 -3.50 5.05 6.75
C PHE A 28 -4.56 5.85 5.99
N ASP A 29 -5.82 5.72 6.41
CA ASP A 29 -6.95 6.49 5.85
C ASP A 29 -6.69 8.01 5.79
N LYS A 30 -5.96 8.57 6.77
CA LYS A 30 -5.74 10.02 6.85
C LYS A 30 -4.69 10.58 5.90
N ASN A 31 -3.84 9.74 5.28
CA ASN A 31 -2.72 10.19 4.46
C ASN A 31 -2.63 9.49 3.08
N GLY A 32 -3.58 8.61 2.74
CA GLY A 32 -3.59 7.90 1.44
C GLY A 32 -2.35 7.03 1.27
N GLY A 33 -2.08 6.16 2.23
CA GLY A 33 -0.90 5.32 2.18
C GLY A 33 -1.01 4.00 2.92
N LEU A 34 -0.16 3.07 2.49
CA LEU A 34 -0.03 1.71 2.98
C LEU A 34 1.38 1.51 3.53
N ALA A 35 1.52 1.19 4.81
CA ALA A 35 2.78 0.70 5.35
C ALA A 35 2.84 -0.82 5.22
N VAL A 36 3.97 -1.31 4.72
CA VAL A 36 4.31 -2.72 4.67
C VAL A 36 5.54 -2.94 5.52
N THR A 37 5.44 -3.81 6.52
CA THR A 37 6.57 -4.24 7.34
C THR A 37 6.94 -5.67 6.96
N VAL A 38 8.19 -5.86 6.55
CA VAL A 38 8.73 -7.15 6.14
C VAL A 38 9.36 -7.84 7.36
N ALA A 39 9.45 -9.17 7.33
CA ALA A 39 9.92 -10.01 8.43
C ALA A 39 11.38 -9.77 8.84
N ASP A 40 12.18 -9.15 7.96
CA ASP A 40 13.53 -8.69 8.28
C ASP A 40 13.54 -7.38 9.10
N GLY A 41 12.38 -6.78 9.34
CA GLY A 41 12.20 -5.51 10.03
C GLY A 41 12.23 -4.28 9.11
N SER A 42 12.41 -4.46 7.80
CA SER A 42 12.34 -3.37 6.82
C SER A 42 10.91 -2.86 6.68
N ARG A 43 10.74 -1.54 6.50
CA ARG A 43 9.43 -0.90 6.34
C ARG A 43 9.37 -0.07 5.08
N PHE A 44 8.34 -0.29 4.28
CA PHE A 44 8.04 0.47 3.06
C PHE A 44 6.71 1.19 3.22
N VAL A 45 6.57 2.34 2.56
CA VAL A 45 5.32 3.10 2.53
C VAL A 45 4.94 3.35 1.08
N VAL A 46 3.82 2.80 0.64
CA VAL A 46 3.19 3.11 -0.63
C VAL A 46 2.24 4.27 -0.41
N LYS A 47 2.32 5.32 -1.24
CA LYS A 47 1.38 6.44 -1.19
C LYS A 47 0.61 6.51 -2.50
N CYS A 48 -0.71 6.55 -2.40
CA CYS A 48 -1.60 6.69 -3.54
C CYS A 48 -2.18 8.09 -3.51
N PHE A 49 -2.02 8.83 -4.61
CA PHE A 49 -2.55 10.18 -4.72
C PHE A 49 -3.08 10.41 -6.13
N SER A 50 -4.15 11.19 -6.22
CA SER A 50 -4.66 11.64 -7.51
C SER A 50 -3.66 12.63 -8.10
N VAL A 51 -3.12 12.30 -9.26
CA VAL A 51 -2.34 13.24 -10.06
C VAL A 51 -3.31 14.07 -10.89
N GLU A 52 -3.52 15.33 -10.51
CA GLU A 52 -4.20 16.27 -11.40
C GLU A 52 -3.38 16.41 -12.68
N PRO A 53 -3.98 16.26 -13.87
CA PRO A 53 -3.26 16.46 -15.12
C PRO A 53 -2.78 17.92 -15.15
N ARG A 54 -1.47 18.12 -15.26
CA ARG A 54 -0.90 19.44 -15.51
C ARG A 54 -1.43 19.93 -16.86
N VAL A 55 -2.30 20.94 -16.82
CA VAL A 55 -2.84 21.65 -17.98
C VAL A 55 -1.78 22.57 -18.58
#